data_AF-A0A915MXI4-F1
#
_entry.id   AF-A0A915MXI4-F1
#
_cell.length_a   1.000
_cell.length_b   1.000
_cell.length_c   1.000
_cell.angle_alpha   90.00
_cell.angle_beta   90.00
_cell.angle_gamma   90.00
#
_symmetry.space_group_name_H-M   'P 1'
#
loop_
_entity.id
_entity.type
_entity.pdbx_description
1 polymer ?
#
loop_
_entity_poly.entity_id
_entity_poly.type
_entity_poly.pdbx_seq_one_letter_code
_entity_poly.pdbx_strand_id
1 'polypeptide(L)'
;MFVRARLWSLFIDQGWGYWSWSGYYMALGSREVRDRAIKKTLVASYLFCVVLIEILLQVHFHPAECQSQINFIVGNSFNQISYKDQSVFGINYNNSLIVSEIFAEVIGVLSQTHCKLIQKYCIDNLNELRKEIPTNEISSLEEGIAFLEEIGSYYLEVDLKQKDLKHALAGLLVEILIPMAAQIKTEANVPALIAFVDKLYNPTYDLINKKQHKL
;
A
#
# COMPACT_ATOMS: atom_id res chain seq x y z
N MET A 1 -4.40 39.99 8.69
CA MET A 1 -4.90 38.61 8.46
C MET A 1 -4.76 38.18 6.98
N PHE A 2 -5.04 39.05 6.01
CA PHE A 2 -4.85 38.79 4.55
C PHE A 2 -3.41 38.50 4.09
N VAL A 3 -2.39 38.99 4.81
CA VAL A 3 -0.97 38.83 4.43
C VAL A 3 -0.47 37.38 4.61
N ARG A 4 -1.02 36.63 5.58
CA ARG A 4 -0.62 35.23 5.83
C ARG A 4 -1.13 34.29 4.74
N ALA A 5 -2.38 34.42 4.30
CA ALA A 5 -2.93 33.61 3.20
C ALA A 5 -2.24 33.90 1.86
N ARG A 6 -1.84 35.16 1.61
CA ARG A 6 -1.16 35.56 0.38
C ARG A 6 0.31 35.13 0.33
N LEU A 7 1.01 35.13 1.46
CA LEU A 7 2.35 34.54 1.57
C LEU A 7 2.30 33.01 1.41
N TRP A 8 1.21 32.38 1.84
CA TRP A 8 1.02 30.93 1.73
C TRP A 8 0.73 30.48 0.29
N SER A 9 -0.06 31.24 -0.48
CA SER A 9 -0.26 30.97 -1.92
C SER A 9 1.04 31.16 -2.71
N LEU A 10 1.80 32.22 -2.42
CA LEU A 10 3.10 32.45 -3.06
C LEU A 10 4.13 31.35 -2.74
N PHE A 11 4.09 30.77 -1.54
CA PHE A 11 5.00 29.70 -1.13
C PHE A 11 4.67 28.35 -1.80
N ILE A 12 3.41 28.07 -2.07
CA ILE A 12 2.95 26.87 -2.80
C ILE A 12 3.15 27.04 -4.31
N ASP A 13 2.80 28.20 -4.88
CA ASP A 13 2.87 28.46 -6.33
C ASP A 13 4.30 28.59 -6.86
N GLN A 14 5.28 29.01 -6.03
CA GLN A 14 6.67 29.24 -6.47
C GLN A 14 7.65 28.09 -6.13
N GLY A 15 7.28 27.14 -5.25
CA GLY A 15 8.27 26.30 -4.58
C GLY A 15 8.31 24.81 -4.95
N TRP A 16 7.19 24.21 -5.35
CA TRP A 16 7.05 22.75 -5.23
C TRP A 16 6.42 22.04 -6.44
N GLY A 17 6.07 22.78 -7.50
CA GLY A 17 5.32 22.26 -8.65
C GLY A 17 6.07 21.33 -9.62
N TYR A 18 7.39 21.13 -9.48
CA TYR A 18 8.17 20.30 -10.41
C TYR A 18 9.36 19.63 -9.73
N TRP A 19 9.14 18.55 -8.97
CA TRP A 19 10.25 17.71 -8.52
C TRP A 19 9.87 16.23 -8.61
N SER A 20 10.05 15.66 -9.80
CA SER A 20 10.45 14.25 -9.91
C SER A 20 11.89 14.17 -9.40
N TRP A 21 12.04 14.03 -8.09
CA TRP A 21 13.32 14.05 -7.37
C TRP A 21 14.32 13.02 -7.93
N SER A 22 13.82 11.92 -8.47
CA SER A 22 14.64 10.85 -9.03
C SER A 22 15.53 11.33 -10.19
N GLY A 23 15.01 12.22 -11.06
CA GLY A 23 15.78 12.73 -12.20
C GLY A 23 16.84 13.77 -11.83
N TYR A 24 16.54 14.64 -10.87
CA TYR A 24 17.45 15.72 -10.46
C TYR A 24 18.68 15.18 -9.71
N TYR A 25 18.49 14.23 -8.80
CA TYR A 25 19.61 13.66 -8.05
C TYR A 25 20.53 12.84 -8.95
N MET A 26 19.99 12.13 -9.95
CA MET A 26 20.81 11.38 -10.91
C MET A 26 21.71 12.28 -11.77
N ALA A 27 21.33 13.55 -12.02
CA ALA A 27 22.09 14.48 -12.87
C ALA A 27 23.28 15.17 -12.16
N LEU A 28 23.42 15.04 -10.84
CA LEU A 28 24.50 15.67 -10.07
C LEU A 28 25.79 14.84 -10.13
N GLY A 29 26.89 15.48 -10.54
CA GLY A 29 28.14 14.81 -10.93
C GLY A 29 28.81 13.92 -9.86
N SER A 30 29.03 14.41 -8.63
CA SER A 30 29.72 13.63 -7.58
C SER A 30 28.78 13.11 -6.49
N ARG A 31 29.08 11.90 -5.97
CA ARG A 31 28.27 11.22 -4.94
C ARG A 31 28.10 12.09 -3.67
N GLU A 32 29.16 12.75 -3.23
CA GLU A 32 29.13 13.65 -2.07
C GLU A 32 28.27 14.91 -2.28
N VAL A 33 28.20 15.42 -3.52
CA VAL A 33 27.32 16.56 -3.84
C VAL A 33 25.87 16.10 -3.85
N ARG A 34 25.59 14.90 -4.40
CA ARG A 34 24.27 14.27 -4.34
C ARG A 34 23.79 14.06 -2.91
N ASP A 35 24.60 13.43 -2.08
CA ASP A 35 24.23 13.11 -0.69
C ASP A 35 23.96 14.38 0.12
N ARG A 36 24.75 15.44 -0.09
CA ARG A 36 24.51 16.75 0.54
C ARG A 36 23.23 17.41 0.04
N ALA A 37 22.92 17.32 -1.26
CA ALA A 37 21.69 17.87 -1.82
C ALA A 37 20.46 17.13 -1.28
N ILE A 38 20.47 15.80 -1.29
CA ILE A 38 19.40 14.95 -0.73
C ILE A 38 19.17 15.30 0.73
N LYS A 39 20.23 15.38 1.53
CA LYS A 39 20.13 15.73 2.96
C LYS A 39 19.48 17.10 3.17
N LYS A 40 19.88 18.12 2.41
CA LYS A 40 19.29 19.47 2.49
C LYS A 40 17.80 19.46 2.17
N THR A 41 17.41 18.73 1.12
CA THR A 41 16.01 18.56 0.75
C THR A 41 15.21 17.88 1.85
N LEU A 42 15.73 16.78 2.41
CA LEU A 42 15.02 16.03 3.44
C LEU A 42 14.78 16.91 4.68
N VAL A 43 15.78 17.70 5.08
CA VAL A 43 15.63 18.67 6.17
C VAL A 43 14.58 19.74 5.84
N ALA A 44 14.61 20.30 4.62
CA ALA A 44 13.61 21.29 4.21
C ALA A 44 12.19 20.71 4.19
N SER A 45 12.05 19.47 3.72
CA SER A 45 10.76 18.76 3.67
C SER A 45 10.23 18.45 5.06
N TYR A 46 11.11 18.01 5.97
CA TYR A 46 10.78 17.79 7.38
C TYR A 46 10.25 19.07 8.04
N LEU A 47 11.00 20.18 7.94
CA LEU A 47 10.61 21.47 8.51
C LEU A 47 9.30 21.98 7.91
N PHE A 48 9.11 21.80 6.60
CA PHE A 48 7.87 22.14 5.92
C PHE A 48 6.68 21.37 6.51
N CYS A 49 6.81 20.06 6.74
CA CYS A 49 5.73 19.25 7.30
C CYS A 49 5.40 19.63 8.74
N VAL A 50 6.41 19.88 9.58
CA VAL A 50 6.21 20.36 10.96
C VAL A 50 5.41 21.67 10.98
N VAL A 51 5.77 22.62 10.11
CA VAL A 51 5.03 23.88 9.98
C VAL A 51 3.61 23.65 9.43
N LEU A 52 3.44 22.74 8.47
CA LEU A 52 2.13 22.40 7.94
C LEU A 52 1.21 21.81 9.00
N ILE A 53 1.69 20.88 9.83
CA ILE A 53 0.89 20.26 10.89
C ILE A 53 0.24 21.33 11.78
N GLU A 54 1.00 22.32 12.23
CA GLU A 54 0.52 23.42 13.09
C GLU A 54 -0.47 24.36 12.37
N ILE A 55 -0.26 24.61 11.07
CA ILE A 55 -1.10 25.52 10.29
C ILE A 55 -2.40 24.84 9.88
N LEU A 56 -2.34 23.56 9.50
CA LEU A 56 -3.49 22.82 8.95
C LEU A 56 -4.58 22.60 9.99
N LEU A 57 -4.24 22.59 11.29
CA LEU A 57 -5.20 22.64 12.38
C LEU A 57 -6.13 23.86 12.31
N GLN A 58 -5.70 24.97 11.70
CA GLN A 58 -6.47 26.21 11.62
C GLN A 58 -7.36 26.31 10.36
N VAL A 59 -7.31 25.31 9.47
CA VAL A 59 -8.01 25.33 8.16
C VAL A 59 -9.51 25.51 8.28
N HIS A 60 -10.12 25.06 9.38
CA HIS A 60 -11.56 25.23 9.64
C HIS A 60 -12.03 26.70 9.61
N PHE A 61 -11.12 27.68 9.74
CA PHE A 61 -11.46 29.09 9.68
C PHE A 61 -11.67 29.61 8.25
N HIS A 62 -11.12 28.95 7.23
CA HIS A 62 -11.19 29.36 5.82
C HIS A 62 -11.25 28.15 4.85
N PRO A 63 -12.33 27.34 4.90
CA PRO A 63 -12.38 26.06 4.20
C PRO A 63 -12.51 26.18 2.67
N ALA A 64 -13.16 27.22 2.13
CA ALA A 64 -13.43 27.31 0.69
C ALA A 64 -12.23 27.86 -0.12
N GLU A 65 -11.53 28.85 0.44
CA GLU A 65 -10.42 29.55 -0.23
C GLU A 65 -9.13 28.73 -0.28
N CYS A 66 -9.02 27.72 0.59
CA CYS A 66 -7.85 26.86 0.73
C CYS A 66 -7.96 25.53 -0.02
N GLN A 67 -9.08 25.26 -0.70
CA GLN A 67 -9.36 23.94 -1.27
C GLN A 67 -8.30 23.49 -2.29
N SER A 68 -7.81 24.41 -3.13
CA SER A 68 -6.76 24.12 -4.11
C SER A 68 -5.44 23.76 -3.45
N GLN A 69 -5.07 24.50 -2.40
CA GLN A 69 -3.87 24.28 -1.61
C GLN A 69 -3.95 22.95 -0.85
N ILE A 70 -5.12 22.61 -0.30
CA ILE A 70 -5.35 21.34 0.39
C ILE A 70 -5.18 20.18 -0.60
N ASN A 71 -5.79 20.26 -1.79
CA ASN A 71 -5.61 19.24 -2.82
C ASN A 71 -4.14 19.06 -3.19
N PHE A 72 -3.38 20.16 -3.35
CA PHE A 72 -1.95 20.11 -3.62
C PHE A 72 -1.16 19.45 -2.49
N ILE A 73 -1.42 19.85 -1.23
CA ILE A 73 -0.74 19.30 -0.06
C ILE A 73 -1.03 17.81 0.08
N VAL A 74 -2.28 17.39 -0.09
CA VAL A 74 -2.67 15.97 -0.03
C VAL A 74 -1.94 15.18 -1.13
N GLY A 75 -2.01 15.64 -2.39
CA GLY A 75 -1.33 14.97 -3.50
C GLY A 75 0.18 14.86 -3.29
N ASN A 76 0.83 15.95 -2.87
CA ASN A 76 2.26 15.94 -2.56
C ASN A 76 2.58 15.00 -1.40
N SER A 77 1.75 14.96 -0.35
CA SER A 77 1.98 14.09 0.81
C SER A 77 1.91 12.61 0.42
N PHE A 78 0.92 12.21 -0.38
CA PHE A 78 0.84 10.84 -0.87
C PHE A 78 2.08 10.46 -1.70
N ASN A 79 2.52 11.33 -2.62
CA ASN A 79 3.75 11.10 -3.38
C ASN A 79 4.99 10.93 -2.49
N GLN A 80 5.05 11.64 -1.38
CA GLN A 80 6.18 11.58 -0.45
C GLN A 80 6.14 10.35 0.45
N ILE A 81 4.97 9.75 0.69
CA ILE A 81 4.83 8.54 1.51
C ILE A 81 5.02 7.27 0.68
N SER A 82 4.76 7.34 -0.63
CA SER A 82 4.96 6.22 -1.56
C SER A 82 6.34 5.57 -1.44
N TYR A 83 6.39 4.29 -1.81
CA TYR A 83 7.62 3.51 -1.78
C TYR A 83 8.77 4.23 -2.50
N LYS A 84 9.94 4.20 -1.85
CA LYS A 84 11.17 4.81 -2.32
C LYS A 84 12.25 3.76 -2.35
N ASP A 85 12.92 3.60 -3.48
CA ASP A 85 14.08 2.71 -3.57
C ASP A 85 15.24 3.28 -2.74
N GLN A 86 15.81 2.42 -1.89
CA GLN A 86 17.00 2.72 -1.09
C GLN A 86 18.19 3.17 -1.95
N SER A 87 18.30 2.67 -3.18
CA SER A 87 19.37 3.04 -4.12
C SER A 87 19.41 4.54 -4.42
N VAL A 88 18.25 5.21 -4.41
CA VAL A 88 18.11 6.64 -4.69
C VAL A 88 18.62 7.51 -3.54
N PHE A 89 18.40 7.07 -2.30
CA PHE A 89 18.72 7.85 -1.10
C PHE A 89 20.05 7.45 -0.45
N GLY A 90 20.56 6.25 -0.76
CA GLY A 90 21.82 5.73 -0.24
C GLY A 90 21.89 5.80 1.28
N ILE A 91 22.92 6.47 1.80
CA ILE A 91 23.12 6.64 3.25
C ILE A 91 22.00 7.45 3.94
N ASN A 92 21.22 8.21 3.17
CA ASN A 92 20.13 9.05 3.68
C ASN A 92 18.77 8.35 3.66
N TYR A 93 18.69 7.05 3.35
CA TYR A 93 17.43 6.33 3.24
C TYR A 93 16.61 6.37 4.55
N ASN A 94 17.22 6.13 5.71
CA ASN A 94 16.51 6.24 6.98
C ASN A 94 15.95 7.65 7.23
N ASN A 95 16.67 8.69 6.80
CA ASN A 95 16.17 10.06 6.89
C ASN A 95 14.98 10.30 5.95
N SER A 96 14.94 9.63 4.79
CA SER A 96 13.80 9.75 3.88
C SER A 96 12.55 9.05 4.42
N LEU A 97 12.72 7.93 5.14
CA LEU A 97 11.62 7.26 5.85
C LEU A 97 11.04 8.14 6.96
N ILE A 98 11.88 8.78 7.77
CA ILE A 98 11.41 9.75 8.79
C ILE A 98 10.60 10.87 8.13
N VAL A 99 11.07 11.43 7.02
CA VAL A 99 10.31 12.47 6.30
C VAL A 99 8.97 11.93 5.79
N SER A 100 8.92 10.69 5.28
CA SER A 100 7.68 10.03 4.89
C SER A 100 6.70 9.88 6.07
N GLU A 101 7.18 9.53 7.26
CA GLU A 101 6.34 9.44 8.47
C GLU A 101 5.70 10.80 8.82
N ILE A 102 6.45 11.90 8.75
CA ILE A 102 5.88 13.23 9.03
C ILE A 102 4.88 13.67 7.94
N PHE A 103 5.11 13.30 6.68
CA PHE A 103 4.09 13.51 5.64
C PHE A 103 2.81 12.69 5.91
N ALA A 104 2.92 11.48 6.46
CA ALA A 104 1.76 10.70 6.87
C ALA A 104 1.01 11.37 8.02
N GLU A 105 1.72 12.02 8.94
CA GLU A 105 1.11 12.83 9.99
C GLU A 105 0.35 14.05 9.42
N VAL A 106 0.89 14.74 8.41
CA VAL A 106 0.17 15.81 7.68
C VAL A 106 -1.16 15.31 7.12
N ILE A 107 -1.19 14.12 6.50
CA ILE A 107 -2.43 13.48 6.04
C ILE A 107 -3.35 13.19 7.22
N GLY A 108 -2.82 12.66 8.33
CA GLY A 108 -3.56 12.40 9.57
C GLY A 108 -4.28 13.64 10.09
N VAL A 109 -3.60 14.78 10.17
CA VAL A 109 -4.18 16.07 10.56
C VAL A 109 -5.30 16.50 9.60
N LEU A 110 -5.05 16.44 8.28
CA LEU A 110 -6.05 16.79 7.27
C LEU A 110 -7.26 15.86 7.29
N SER A 111 -7.11 14.61 7.72
CA SER A 111 -8.22 13.64 7.77
C SER A 111 -9.34 14.02 8.72
N GLN A 112 -9.03 14.81 9.75
CA GLN A 112 -10.03 15.32 10.69
C GLN A 112 -11.05 16.23 10.03
N THR A 113 -10.65 16.96 8.98
CA THR A 113 -11.51 17.94 8.28
C THR A 113 -11.84 17.54 6.84
N HIS A 114 -10.97 16.76 6.17
CA HIS A 114 -11.03 16.43 4.74
C HIS A 114 -10.97 14.91 4.49
N CYS A 115 -11.54 14.11 5.39
CA CYS A 115 -11.53 12.64 5.31
C CYS A 115 -11.93 12.09 3.92
N LYS A 116 -13.01 12.60 3.33
CA LYS A 116 -13.49 12.16 2.00
C LYS A 116 -12.47 12.35 0.89
N LEU A 117 -11.74 13.46 0.91
CA LEU A 117 -10.69 13.75 -0.07
C LEU A 117 -9.52 12.78 0.07
N ILE A 118 -9.09 12.52 1.31
CA ILE A 118 -7.99 11.59 1.60
C ILE A 118 -8.36 10.16 1.22
N GLN A 119 -9.59 9.73 1.54
CA GLN A 119 -10.10 8.42 1.13
C GLN A 119 -10.05 8.26 -0.40
N LYS A 120 -10.48 9.29 -1.14
CA LYS A 120 -10.39 9.31 -2.60
C LYS A 120 -8.95 9.13 -3.07
N TYR A 121 -8.01 9.94 -2.59
CA TYR A 121 -6.60 9.82 -2.95
C TYR A 121 -6.00 8.46 -2.59
N CYS A 122 -6.36 7.89 -1.44
CA CYS A 122 -5.89 6.58 -1.02
C CYS A 122 -6.38 5.49 -1.99
N ILE A 123 -7.67 5.48 -2.30
CA ILE A 123 -8.27 4.52 -3.25
C ILE A 123 -7.66 4.69 -4.65
N ASP A 124 -7.50 5.92 -5.12
CA ASP A 124 -6.90 6.21 -6.42
C ASP A 124 -5.46 5.67 -6.50
N ASN A 125 -4.63 5.92 -5.48
CA ASN A 125 -3.26 5.38 -5.43
C ASN A 125 -3.23 3.84 -5.37
N LEU A 126 -4.09 3.21 -4.58
CA LEU A 126 -4.20 1.75 -4.51
C LEU A 126 -4.61 1.15 -5.86
N ASN A 127 -5.53 1.81 -6.58
CA ASN A 127 -5.95 1.38 -7.90
C ASN A 127 -4.83 1.49 -8.93
N GLU A 128 -4.00 2.54 -8.87
CA GLU A 128 -2.82 2.65 -9.73
C GLU A 128 -1.79 1.55 -9.42
N LEU A 129 -1.46 1.34 -8.14
CA LEU A 129 -0.55 0.25 -7.73
C LEU A 129 -1.07 -1.13 -8.17
N ARG A 130 -2.38 -1.34 -8.14
CA ARG A 130 -3.00 -2.58 -8.64
C ARG A 130 -2.82 -2.77 -10.14
N LYS A 131 -2.68 -1.70 -10.94
CA LYS A 131 -2.37 -1.81 -12.38
C LYS A 131 -0.90 -2.14 -12.61
N GLU A 132 -0.02 -1.66 -11.74
CA GLU A 132 1.42 -1.92 -11.80
C GLU A 132 1.80 -3.33 -11.36
N ILE A 133 1.02 -3.95 -10.46
CA ILE A 133 1.11 -5.37 -10.16
C ILE A 133 0.34 -6.10 -11.27
N PRO A 134 1.00 -6.76 -12.22
CA PRO A 134 0.30 -7.54 -13.21
C PRO A 134 -0.30 -8.76 -12.50
N THR A 135 -1.56 -8.63 -12.08
CA THR A 135 -2.43 -9.76 -11.72
C THR A 135 -2.65 -10.74 -12.88
N ASN A 136 -2.07 -10.44 -14.06
CA ASN A 136 -2.08 -11.24 -15.28
C ASN A 136 -0.73 -11.91 -15.58
N GLU A 137 0.31 -11.75 -14.74
CA GLU A 137 1.56 -12.50 -14.94
C GLU A 137 1.36 -13.95 -14.50
N ILE A 138 1.40 -14.86 -15.48
CA ILE A 138 1.27 -16.32 -15.32
C ILE A 138 2.22 -16.85 -14.22
N SER A 139 3.39 -16.24 -14.04
CA SER A 139 4.37 -16.57 -13.00
C SER A 139 3.82 -16.39 -11.56
N SER A 140 3.14 -15.27 -11.28
CA SER A 140 2.56 -15.02 -9.95
C SER A 140 1.44 -15.99 -9.59
N LEU A 141 0.74 -16.50 -10.62
CA LEU A 141 -0.28 -17.51 -10.45
C LEU A 141 0.33 -18.90 -10.26
N GLU A 142 1.36 -19.26 -11.01
CA GLU A 142 2.09 -20.52 -10.83
C GLU A 142 2.67 -20.63 -9.41
N GLU A 143 3.23 -19.54 -8.89
CA GLU A 143 3.67 -19.43 -7.49
C GLU A 143 2.49 -19.56 -6.51
N GLY A 144 1.36 -18.91 -6.79
CA GLY A 144 0.14 -19.05 -6.01
C GLY A 144 -0.42 -20.48 -5.98
N ILE A 145 -0.38 -21.19 -7.12
CA ILE A 145 -0.80 -22.58 -7.25
C ILE A 145 0.18 -23.50 -6.51
N ALA A 146 1.49 -23.25 -6.63
CA ALA A 146 2.51 -24.02 -5.90
C ALA A 146 2.34 -23.89 -4.38
N PHE A 147 2.05 -22.68 -3.88
CA PHE A 147 1.73 -22.45 -2.48
C PHE A 147 0.46 -23.16 -2.03
N LEU A 148 -0.60 -23.13 -2.86
CA LEU A 148 -1.83 -23.88 -2.60
C LEU A 148 -1.55 -25.39 -2.49
N GLU A 149 -0.74 -25.95 -3.40
CA GLU A 149 -0.34 -27.36 -3.36
C GLU A 149 0.44 -27.72 -2.09
N GLU A 150 1.30 -26.84 -1.60
CA GLU A 150 2.05 -27.04 -0.35
C GLU A 150 1.09 -27.11 0.85
N ILE A 151 0.20 -26.13 1.00
CA ILE A 151 -0.79 -26.11 2.09
C ILE A 151 -1.78 -27.27 1.97
N GLY A 152 -2.23 -27.59 0.75
CA GLY A 152 -3.13 -28.71 0.49
C GLY A 152 -2.49 -30.05 0.86
N SER A 153 -1.21 -30.23 0.56
CA SER A 153 -0.47 -31.43 0.96
C SER A 153 -0.30 -31.51 2.47
N TYR A 154 0.05 -30.40 3.12
CA TYR A 154 0.08 -30.31 4.58
C TYR A 154 -1.28 -30.68 5.21
N TYR A 155 -2.40 -30.17 4.69
CA TYR A 155 -3.75 -30.51 5.14
C TYR A 155 -4.05 -32.01 5.06
N LEU A 156 -3.59 -32.69 4.00
CA LEU A 156 -3.77 -34.12 3.83
C LEU A 156 -2.92 -34.93 4.82
N GLU A 157 -1.70 -34.47 5.12
CA GLU A 157 -0.77 -35.12 6.05
C GLU A 157 -1.15 -34.97 7.53
N VAL A 158 -1.88 -33.91 7.91
CA VAL A 158 -2.34 -33.73 9.30
C VAL A 158 -3.13 -34.96 9.77
N ASP A 159 -2.79 -35.48 10.95
CA ASP A 159 -3.47 -36.63 11.58
C ASP A 159 -4.97 -36.32 11.77
N LEU A 160 -5.84 -37.28 11.43
CA LEU A 160 -7.30 -37.21 11.60
C LEU A 160 -7.75 -36.98 13.06
N LYS A 161 -6.85 -37.20 14.03
CA LYS A 161 -7.08 -36.89 15.44
C LYS A 161 -7.02 -35.38 15.72
N GLN A 162 -6.29 -34.59 14.94
CA GLN A 162 -6.16 -33.14 15.09
C GLN A 162 -7.28 -32.40 14.32
N LYS A 163 -8.52 -32.64 14.74
CA LYS A 163 -9.69 -32.11 14.03
C LYS A 163 -9.71 -30.58 13.99
N ASP A 164 -9.35 -29.90 15.08
CA ASP A 164 -9.38 -28.44 15.14
C ASP A 164 -8.41 -27.81 14.14
N LEU A 165 -7.20 -28.38 14.01
CA LEU A 165 -6.21 -27.94 13.02
C LEU A 165 -6.69 -28.19 11.59
N LYS A 166 -7.29 -29.35 11.30
CA LYS A 166 -7.89 -29.60 9.97
C LYS A 166 -9.02 -28.63 9.65
N HIS A 167 -9.88 -28.29 10.61
CA HIS A 167 -10.96 -27.32 10.37
C HIS A 167 -10.41 -25.92 10.12
N ALA A 168 -9.39 -25.49 10.88
CA ALA A 168 -8.73 -24.20 10.66
C ALA A 168 -8.06 -24.12 9.28
N LEU A 169 -7.33 -25.17 8.87
CA LEU A 169 -6.72 -25.25 7.55
C LEU A 169 -7.76 -25.27 6.41
N ALA A 170 -8.87 -25.99 6.58
CA ALA A 170 -9.95 -25.99 5.61
C ALA A 170 -10.62 -24.61 5.48
N GLY A 171 -10.81 -23.90 6.60
CA GLY A 171 -11.31 -22.52 6.60
C GLY A 171 -10.38 -21.57 5.85
N LEU A 172 -9.07 -21.64 6.14
CA LEU A 172 -8.05 -20.85 5.45
C LEU A 172 -8.05 -21.11 3.94
N LEU A 173 -8.09 -22.39 3.53
CA LEU A 173 -8.13 -22.77 2.11
C LEU A 173 -9.38 -22.21 1.42
N VAL A 174 -10.55 -22.22 2.07
CA VAL A 174 -11.78 -21.64 1.53
C VAL A 174 -11.67 -20.12 1.38
N GLU A 175 -11.13 -19.42 2.39
CA GLU A 175 -10.94 -17.97 2.34
C GLU A 175 -9.99 -17.54 1.23
N ILE A 176 -9.01 -18.37 0.88
CA ILE A 176 -8.09 -18.14 -0.26
C ILE A 176 -8.77 -18.47 -1.60
N LEU A 177 -9.52 -19.58 -1.67
CA LEU A 177 -10.14 -20.03 -2.93
C LEU A 177 -11.29 -19.12 -3.41
N ILE A 178 -12.06 -18.50 -2.51
CA ILE A 178 -13.16 -17.59 -2.86
C ILE A 178 -12.71 -16.39 -3.74
N PRO A 179 -11.74 -15.57 -3.30
CA PRO A 179 -11.27 -14.43 -4.10
C PRO A 179 -10.56 -14.88 -5.38
N MET A 180 -9.92 -16.05 -5.39
CA MET A 180 -9.32 -16.63 -6.59
C MET A 180 -10.39 -17.04 -7.60
N ALA A 181 -11.43 -17.78 -7.17
CA ALA A 181 -12.55 -18.17 -8.02
C ALA A 181 -13.26 -16.95 -8.65
N ALA A 182 -13.36 -15.84 -7.93
CA ALA A 182 -13.94 -14.59 -8.44
C ALA A 182 -13.06 -13.88 -9.50
N GLN A 183 -11.76 -14.18 -9.55
CA GLN A 183 -10.80 -13.54 -10.45
C GLN A 183 -10.49 -14.36 -11.71
N ILE A 184 -10.89 -15.63 -11.77
CA ILE A 184 -10.65 -16.49 -12.93
C ILE A 184 -11.50 -16.04 -14.11
N LYS A 185 -10.87 -15.34 -15.05
CA LYS A 185 -11.48 -14.90 -16.32
C LYS A 185 -10.87 -15.58 -17.56
N THR A 186 -9.88 -16.46 -17.39
CA THR A 186 -9.07 -17.04 -18.48
C THR A 186 -8.98 -18.57 -18.39
N GLU A 187 -9.09 -19.24 -19.55
CA GLU A 187 -9.16 -20.71 -19.68
C GLU A 187 -7.90 -21.46 -19.19
N ALA A 188 -6.73 -20.80 -19.14
CA ALA A 188 -5.46 -21.42 -18.76
C ALA A 188 -5.35 -21.79 -17.27
N ASN A 189 -6.12 -21.11 -16.41
CA ASN A 189 -5.97 -21.20 -14.95
C ASN A 189 -6.97 -22.17 -14.30
N VAL A 190 -7.98 -22.58 -15.07
CA VAL A 190 -9.09 -23.42 -14.64
C VAL A 190 -8.66 -24.86 -14.31
N PRO A 191 -7.80 -25.54 -15.10
CA PRO A 191 -7.51 -26.96 -14.88
C PRO A 191 -6.76 -27.25 -13.58
N ALA A 192 -5.76 -26.44 -13.23
CA ALA A 192 -4.95 -26.64 -12.03
C ALA A 192 -5.77 -26.42 -10.74
N LEU A 193 -6.62 -25.41 -10.73
CA LEU A 193 -7.49 -25.14 -9.58
C LEU A 193 -8.58 -26.20 -9.41
N ILE A 194 -9.15 -26.70 -10.53
CA ILE A 194 -10.09 -27.83 -10.50
C ILE A 194 -9.38 -29.06 -9.91
N ALA A 195 -8.19 -29.41 -10.40
CA ALA A 195 -7.43 -30.55 -9.89
C ALA A 195 -7.12 -30.43 -8.39
N PHE A 196 -6.78 -29.21 -7.93
CA PHE A 196 -6.56 -28.92 -6.52
C PHE A 196 -7.82 -29.09 -5.67
N VAL A 197 -8.96 -28.56 -6.13
CA VAL A 197 -10.24 -28.71 -5.43
C VAL A 197 -10.68 -30.18 -5.38
N ASP A 198 -10.54 -30.92 -6.49
CA ASP A 198 -10.86 -32.34 -6.57
C ASP A 198 -10.00 -33.18 -5.61
N LYS A 199 -8.71 -32.85 -5.48
CA LYS A 199 -7.77 -33.48 -4.53
C LYS A 199 -8.22 -33.32 -3.07
N LEU A 200 -8.82 -32.18 -2.72
CA LEU A 200 -9.24 -31.87 -1.35
C LEU A 200 -10.69 -32.27 -1.05
N TYR A 201 -11.55 -32.35 -2.06
CA TYR A 201 -13.00 -32.52 -1.89
C TYR A 201 -13.35 -33.76 -1.07
N ASN A 202 -12.87 -34.94 -1.46
CA ASN A 202 -13.22 -36.20 -0.79
C ASN A 202 -12.73 -36.23 0.68
N PRO A 203 -11.46 -35.91 0.99
CA PRO A 203 -10.99 -35.84 2.38
C PRO A 203 -11.78 -34.86 3.26
N THR A 204 -12.16 -33.70 2.73
CA THR A 204 -12.95 -32.71 3.46
C THR A 204 -14.40 -33.15 3.63
N TYR A 205 -15.01 -33.77 2.61
CA TYR A 205 -16.37 -34.31 2.65
C TYR A 205 -16.51 -35.42 3.70
N ASP A 206 -15.53 -36.32 3.77
CA ASP A 206 -15.50 -37.40 4.77
C ASP A 206 -15.35 -36.87 6.20
N LEU A 207 -14.63 -35.75 6.38
CA LEU A 207 -14.47 -35.11 7.69
C LEU A 207 -15.81 -34.59 8.25
N ILE A 208 -16.66 -34.07 7.36
CA ILE A 208 -17.97 -33.50 7.71
C ILE A 208 -19.03 -34.61 7.87
N ASN A 209 -18.95 -35.68 7.08
CA ASN A 209 -19.99 -36.73 7.04
C ASN A 209 -19.73 -37.97 7.89
N LYS A 210 -18.54 -38.13 8.50
CA LYS A 210 -18.33 -39.18 9.52
C LYS A 210 -19.17 -38.87 10.77
N LYS A 211 -20.39 -39.42 10.80
CA LYS A 211 -21.24 -39.49 11.99
C LYS A 211 -20.41 -39.96 13.18
N GLN A 212 -20.38 -39.16 14.24
CA GLN A 212 -19.93 -39.64 15.55
C GLN A 212 -20.79 -40.86 15.91
N HIS A 213 -20.22 -42.06 15.88
CA HIS A 213 -20.83 -43.19 16.57
C HIS A 213 -20.84 -42.82 18.06
N LYS A 214 -21.99 -42.35 18.55
CA LYS A 214 -22.24 -42.15 19.97
C LYS A 214 -22.10 -43.51 20.65
N LEU A 215 -21.05 -43.65 21.45
CA LEU A 215 -20.98 -44.62 22.55
C LEU A 215 -21.66 -44.03 23.77
#